data_AF-A0A3M9ME86-F1
#
_entry.id   AF-A0A3M9ME86-F1
#
_cell.length_a   1.000
_cell.length_b   1.000
_cell.length_c   1.000
_cell.angle_alpha   90.00
_cell.angle_beta   90.00
_cell.angle_gamma   90.00
#
_symmetry.space_group_name_H-M   'P 1'
#
loop_
_entity.id
_entity.type
_entity.pdbx_description
1 polymer ?
#
loop_
_entity_poly.entity_id
_entity_poly.type
_entity_poly.pdbx_seq_one_letter_code
_entity_poly.pdbx_strand_id
1 'polypeptide(L)'
;MTLTGRGLIAALMIVTVLLPVLGVAIWRRCRGGRVVVGVQRVIIVLMCQLAALALVAALVNDNNYFYTSWGQLHQALTQQFSGVGQSGQPSQQATGTSTPKVRPSPGVLAPSVPTDMDPASAGRIQVHSVTGTPAQWSRRGRLESVTILGAISGLHEHAFVYFPPQYFQRRYATARFPGVEVMTGYPGNDIGLVRGLRYPDVLERLQRLGRARPMILVMMRPSVTFPRDTECTDVPGGPQALTFFAADVPAQIARSYRVKPVGWGAIGDSTGGYCVTKLAMTHPLIFTASASLSGYYFALRDGTTGDLWGGSPAVRHLNDLRWRMLHLPAPPVSLLIATARTEKGADGYTEALSFARVIRPPTNGTLLVSPTGGHNARTWSGQLPSALTWLSAQIARAR
;
A
#
# COMPACT_ATOMS: atom_id res chain seq x y z
N MET A 1 -17.83 7.69 -16.15
CA MET A 1 -16.37 7.65 -16.40
C MET A 1 -15.68 7.15 -15.14
N THR A 2 -14.62 6.34 -15.24
CA THR A 2 -13.82 5.93 -14.07
C THR A 2 -12.80 6.99 -13.69
N LEU A 3 -12.47 7.10 -12.40
CA LEU A 3 -11.55 8.11 -11.86
C LEU A 3 -10.09 7.89 -12.25
N THR A 4 -9.76 6.67 -12.69
CA THR A 4 -8.44 6.23 -13.21
C THR A 4 -8.50 5.90 -14.71
N GLY A 5 -9.49 6.46 -15.42
CA GLY A 5 -9.73 6.15 -16.83
C GLY A 5 -9.02 7.11 -17.78
N ARG A 6 -8.36 6.57 -18.81
CA ARG A 6 -7.80 7.37 -19.93
C ARG A 6 -8.80 8.34 -20.54
N GLY A 7 -10.09 7.99 -20.57
CA GLY A 7 -11.16 8.85 -21.07
C GLY A 7 -11.39 10.12 -20.22
N LEU A 8 -11.26 10.03 -18.89
CA LEU A 8 -11.37 11.20 -18.01
C LEU A 8 -10.20 12.16 -18.23
N ILE A 9 -8.98 11.63 -18.28
CA ILE A 9 -7.78 12.43 -18.53
C ILE A 9 -7.85 13.09 -19.91
N ALA A 10 -8.25 12.34 -20.96
CA ALA A 10 -8.43 12.91 -22.30
C ALA A 10 -9.47 14.04 -22.31
N ALA A 11 -10.62 13.85 -21.66
CA ALA A 11 -11.64 14.88 -21.54
C ALA A 11 -11.12 16.12 -20.79
N LEU A 12 -10.41 15.93 -19.67
CA LEU A 12 -9.82 17.04 -18.91
C LEU A 12 -8.72 17.77 -19.68
N MET A 13 -7.90 17.07 -20.48
CA MET A 13 -6.94 17.71 -21.39
C MET A 13 -7.63 18.60 -22.42
N ILE A 14 -8.69 18.08 -23.06
CA ILE A 14 -9.50 18.85 -24.02
C ILE A 14 -10.08 20.10 -23.34
N VAL A 15 -10.72 19.93 -22.18
CA VAL A 15 -11.31 21.05 -21.41
C VAL A 15 -10.27 22.07 -21.00
N THR A 16 -9.09 21.63 -20.54
CA THR A 16 -7.99 22.52 -20.12
C THR A 16 -7.42 23.34 -21.28
N VAL A 17 -7.46 22.82 -22.50
CA VAL A 17 -7.05 23.57 -23.71
C VAL A 17 -8.18 24.47 -24.23
N LEU A 18 -9.43 23.96 -24.26
CA LEU A 18 -10.56 24.70 -24.83
C LEU A 18 -11.02 25.87 -23.96
N LEU A 19 -11.01 25.74 -22.62
CA LEU A 19 -11.49 26.80 -21.72
C LEU A 19 -10.70 28.10 -21.85
N PRO A 20 -9.36 28.12 -21.88
CA PRO A 20 -8.59 29.33 -22.15
C PRO A 20 -8.89 29.95 -23.52
N VAL A 21 -9.01 29.13 -24.57
CA VAL A 21 -9.32 29.59 -25.93
C VAL A 21 -10.70 30.26 -25.98
N LEU A 22 -11.71 29.61 -25.40
CA LEU A 22 -13.06 30.17 -25.25
C LEU A 22 -13.04 31.42 -24.37
N GLY A 23 -12.28 31.40 -23.28
CA GLY A 23 -12.10 32.51 -22.35
C GLY A 23 -11.59 33.77 -23.05
N VAL A 24 -10.58 33.64 -23.91
CA VAL A 24 -10.07 34.73 -24.75
C VAL A 24 -11.12 35.20 -25.75
N ALA A 25 -11.84 34.27 -26.40
CA ALA A 25 -12.86 34.61 -27.39
C ALA A 25 -14.06 35.38 -26.80
N ILE A 26 -14.46 35.06 -25.57
CA ILE A 26 -15.57 35.74 -24.88
C ILE A 26 -15.13 36.91 -24.01
N TRP A 27 -13.82 37.10 -23.79
CA TRP A 27 -13.25 38.16 -22.93
C TRP A 27 -13.72 39.57 -23.30
N ARG A 28 -13.85 39.81 -24.62
CA ARG A 28 -14.33 41.08 -25.18
C ARG A 28 -15.86 41.18 -25.24
N ARG A 29 -16.57 40.06 -25.02
CA ARG A 29 -18.03 39.98 -25.03
C ARG A 29 -18.66 40.12 -23.64
N CYS A 30 -17.85 40.26 -22.58
CA CYS A 30 -18.32 40.63 -21.25
C CYS A 30 -19.06 41.97 -21.30
N ARG A 31 -20.31 42.00 -20.83
CA ARG A 31 -21.22 43.15 -20.90
C ARG A 31 -21.70 43.53 -19.50
N GLY A 32 -21.91 44.83 -19.26
CA GLY A 32 -22.41 45.37 -17.99
C GLY A 32 -21.54 46.51 -17.44
N GLY A 33 -21.83 46.92 -16.19
CA GLY A 33 -21.00 47.89 -15.47
C GLY A 33 -19.59 47.36 -15.18
N ARG A 34 -18.64 48.24 -14.86
CA ARG A 34 -17.23 47.90 -14.64
C ARG A 34 -17.03 46.74 -13.63
N VAL A 35 -17.81 46.73 -12.56
CA VAL A 35 -17.80 45.66 -11.54
C VAL A 35 -18.26 44.32 -12.12
N VAL A 36 -19.37 44.31 -12.87
CA VAL A 36 -19.94 43.10 -13.48
C VAL A 36 -18.96 42.49 -14.49
N VAL A 37 -18.35 43.33 -15.33
CA VAL A 37 -17.32 42.88 -16.28
C VAL A 37 -16.08 42.34 -15.56
N GLY A 38 -15.67 42.99 -14.45
CA GLY A 38 -14.58 42.51 -13.60
C GLY A 38 -14.88 41.12 -13.03
N VAL A 39 -16.06 40.92 -12.44
CA VAL A 39 -16.50 39.62 -11.89
C VAL A 39 -16.55 38.55 -12.97
N GLN A 40 -17.12 38.82 -14.13
CA GLN A 40 -17.16 37.87 -15.25
C GLN A 40 -15.76 37.41 -15.67
N ARG A 41 -14.79 38.33 -15.76
CA ARG A 41 -13.40 38.02 -16.10
C ARG A 41 -12.71 37.18 -15.04
N VAL A 42 -12.93 37.49 -13.76
CA VAL A 42 -12.42 36.68 -12.65
C VAL A 42 -12.98 35.26 -12.71
N ILE A 43 -14.27 35.10 -12.98
CA ILE A 43 -14.90 33.77 -13.15
C ILE A 43 -14.25 33.00 -14.31
N ILE A 44 -13.98 33.64 -15.45
CA ILE A 44 -13.31 32.98 -16.59
C ILE A 44 -11.92 32.45 -16.19
N VAL A 45 -11.13 33.28 -15.49
CA VAL A 45 -9.79 32.88 -15.03
C VAL A 45 -9.88 31.73 -14.03
N LEU A 46 -10.79 31.81 -13.06
CA LEU A 46 -11.00 30.77 -12.06
C LEU A 46 -11.40 29.44 -12.71
N MET A 47 -12.30 29.45 -13.70
CA MET A 47 -12.69 28.24 -14.42
C MET A 47 -11.51 27.59 -15.16
N CYS A 48 -10.63 28.38 -15.77
CA CYS A 48 -9.42 27.87 -16.42
C CYS A 48 -8.45 27.25 -15.40
N GLN A 49 -8.25 27.91 -14.25
CA GLN A 49 -7.40 27.41 -13.18
C GLN A 49 -7.95 26.12 -12.57
N LEU A 50 -9.26 26.05 -12.31
CA LEU A 50 -9.90 24.85 -11.78
C LEU A 50 -9.81 23.67 -12.75
N ALA A 51 -9.95 23.90 -14.05
CA ALA A 51 -9.77 22.86 -15.06
C ALA A 51 -8.33 22.32 -15.08
N ALA A 52 -7.34 23.21 -15.03
CA ALA A 52 -5.93 22.83 -14.97
C ALA A 52 -5.62 22.03 -13.68
N LEU A 53 -6.11 22.49 -12.53
CA LEU A 53 -5.96 21.77 -11.26
C LEU A 53 -6.65 20.40 -11.28
N ALA A 54 -7.85 20.30 -11.86
CA ALA A 54 -8.56 19.04 -12.02
C ALA A 54 -7.80 18.05 -12.90
N LEU A 55 -7.18 18.52 -14.00
CA LEU A 55 -6.33 17.69 -14.85
C LEU A 55 -5.11 17.17 -14.07
N VAL A 56 -4.40 18.06 -13.35
CA VAL A 56 -3.24 17.66 -12.53
C VAL A 56 -3.65 16.65 -11.46
N ALA A 57 -4.74 16.89 -10.74
CA ALA A 57 -5.26 15.97 -9.74
C ALA A 57 -5.62 14.60 -10.34
N ALA A 58 -6.24 14.57 -11.52
CA ALA A 58 -6.55 13.33 -12.22
C ALA A 58 -5.28 12.57 -12.65
N LEU A 59 -4.26 13.27 -13.14
CA LEU A 59 -2.97 12.66 -13.51
C LEU A 59 -2.24 12.09 -12.28
N VAL A 60 -2.22 12.83 -11.17
CA VAL A 60 -1.62 12.38 -9.90
C VAL A 60 -2.38 11.18 -9.34
N ASN A 61 -3.71 11.18 -9.41
CA ASN A 61 -4.53 10.05 -8.98
C ASN A 61 -4.32 8.81 -9.86
N ASP A 62 -4.25 8.97 -11.17
CA ASP A 62 -3.98 7.86 -12.11
C ASP A 62 -2.59 7.25 -11.87
N ASN A 63 -1.61 8.10 -11.56
CA ASN A 63 -0.23 7.69 -11.34
C ASN A 63 0.00 6.97 -9.99
N ASN A 64 -0.79 7.30 -8.96
CA ASN A 64 -0.59 6.80 -7.60
C ASN A 64 -1.75 5.92 -7.09
N TYR A 65 -2.84 5.80 -7.85
CA TYR A 65 -4.04 5.04 -7.49
C TYR A 65 -4.65 5.39 -6.11
N PHE A 66 -4.56 6.66 -5.67
CA PHE A 66 -5.13 7.11 -4.39
C PHE A 66 -6.62 6.77 -4.27
N TYR A 67 -7.39 7.06 -5.32
CA TYR A 67 -8.81 6.82 -5.38
C TYR A 67 -9.14 6.03 -6.65
N THR A 68 -9.70 4.83 -6.47
CA THR A 68 -10.09 3.94 -7.57
C THR A 68 -11.53 4.17 -8.03
N SER A 69 -12.33 4.91 -7.26
CA SER A 69 -13.73 5.22 -7.58
C SER A 69 -14.16 6.61 -7.09
N TRP A 70 -15.22 7.16 -7.70
CA TRP A 70 -15.82 8.43 -7.25
C TRP A 70 -16.37 8.36 -5.82
N GLY A 71 -16.88 7.21 -5.39
CA GLY A 71 -17.36 7.01 -4.02
C GLY A 71 -16.24 7.16 -2.99
N GLN A 72 -15.05 6.64 -3.28
CA GLN A 72 -13.87 6.80 -2.41
C GLN A 72 -13.44 8.26 -2.31
N LEU A 73 -13.41 8.97 -3.45
CA LEU A 73 -13.08 10.40 -3.45
C LEU A 73 -14.12 11.21 -2.65
N HIS A 74 -15.42 10.94 -2.82
CA HIS A 74 -16.48 11.63 -2.10
C HIS A 74 -16.38 11.40 -0.59
N GLN A 75 -16.13 10.16 -0.16
CA GLN A 75 -15.92 9.80 1.25
C GLN A 75 -14.71 10.52 1.85
N ALA A 76 -13.58 10.56 1.14
CA ALA A 76 -12.39 11.26 1.60
C ALA A 76 -12.65 12.77 1.76
N LEU A 77 -13.31 13.39 0.79
CA LEU A 77 -13.69 14.81 0.87
C LEU A 77 -14.64 15.07 2.05
N THR A 78 -15.67 14.23 2.25
CA THR A 78 -16.61 14.41 3.37
C THR A 78 -15.95 14.25 4.74
N GLN A 79 -15.07 13.26 4.92
CA GLN A 79 -14.34 13.09 6.18
C GLN A 79 -13.44 14.29 6.51
N GLN A 80 -12.83 14.91 5.50
CA GLN A 80 -11.95 16.06 5.70
C GLN A 80 -12.73 17.34 6.07
N PHE A 81 -13.97 17.50 5.61
CA PHE A 81 -14.84 18.63 5.99
C PHE A 81 -15.63 18.40 7.29
N SER A 82 -15.76 17.16 7.77
CA SER A 82 -16.33 16.87 9.09
C SER A 82 -15.32 16.93 10.25
N GLY A 83 -14.01 17.06 9.95
CA GLY A 83 -12.93 17.11 10.95
C GLY A 83 -12.62 18.48 11.56
N VAL A 84 -13.32 19.55 11.15
CA VAL A 84 -13.17 20.89 11.77
C VAL A 84 -14.03 20.95 13.03
N GLY A 85 -13.59 20.28 14.11
CA GLY A 85 -14.37 20.29 15.34
C GLY A 85 -13.81 19.58 16.58
N GLN A 86 -12.67 18.89 16.53
CA GLN A 86 -12.09 18.29 17.74
C GLN A 86 -10.57 18.42 17.77
N SER A 87 -10.12 19.61 18.18
CA SER A 87 -8.81 19.80 18.78
C SER A 87 -8.96 19.88 20.30
N GLY A 88 -8.42 18.89 21.02
CA GLY A 88 -8.02 19.04 22.42
C GLY A 88 -8.75 18.16 23.44
N GLN A 89 -7.92 17.40 24.17
CA GLN A 89 -8.04 16.99 25.58
C GLN A 89 -8.41 15.51 25.89
N PRO A 90 -7.89 15.00 27.04
CA PRO A 90 -7.30 13.67 27.15
C PRO A 90 -8.26 12.60 27.67
N SER A 91 -7.81 11.35 27.50
CA SER A 91 -8.38 10.09 28.00
C SER A 91 -8.99 10.20 29.41
N GLN A 92 -10.28 9.87 29.52
CA GLN A 92 -10.89 9.37 30.75
C GLN A 92 -11.85 8.21 30.48
N GLN A 93 -11.97 7.39 31.51
CA GLN A 93 -12.35 6.00 31.55
C GLN A 93 -13.88 5.82 31.72
N ALA A 94 -14.41 4.79 31.06
CA ALA A 94 -15.70 4.08 31.18
C ALA A 94 -16.81 4.54 32.15
N THR A 95 -18.06 4.55 31.64
CA THR A 95 -19.22 3.82 32.21
C THR A 95 -20.44 3.80 31.26
N GLY A 96 -21.03 2.62 31.03
CA GLY A 96 -22.50 2.41 31.05
C GLY A 96 -23.37 2.72 29.82
N THR A 97 -23.80 1.65 29.12
CA THR A 97 -25.17 1.40 28.57
C THR A 97 -25.92 2.50 27.79
N SER A 98 -26.12 2.26 26.48
CA SER A 98 -27.44 1.95 25.85
C SER A 98 -27.42 2.19 24.33
N THR A 99 -27.97 1.23 23.58
CA THR A 99 -28.14 1.27 22.12
C THR A 99 -29.21 2.26 21.68
N PRO A 100 -29.13 2.79 20.44
CA PRO A 100 -30.24 2.54 19.52
C PRO A 100 -29.83 2.01 18.13
N LYS A 101 -30.62 1.05 17.65
CA LYS A 101 -30.65 0.49 16.29
C LYS A 101 -30.76 1.58 15.22
N VAL A 102 -29.82 1.60 14.28
CA VAL A 102 -30.01 2.22 12.96
C VAL A 102 -29.85 1.14 11.89
N ARG A 103 -30.82 1.10 10.98
CA ARG A 103 -30.99 0.14 9.87
C ARG A 103 -29.95 0.45 8.77
N PRO A 104 -29.21 -0.53 8.21
CA PRO A 104 -28.28 -0.24 7.13
C PRO A 104 -28.96 -0.25 5.75
N SER A 105 -28.71 0.80 4.96
CA SER A 105 -28.93 0.83 3.51
C SER A 105 -27.66 0.33 2.78
N PRO A 106 -27.79 -0.30 1.60
CA PRO A 106 -26.68 -0.99 0.94
C PRO A 106 -25.83 -0.02 0.10
N GLY A 107 -24.60 0.24 0.52
CA GLY A 107 -23.60 0.99 -0.22
C GLY A 107 -22.21 0.69 0.35
N VAL A 108 -21.31 0.22 -0.50
CA VAL A 108 -19.97 -0.32 -0.18
C VAL A 108 -19.23 0.54 0.86
N LEU A 109 -19.11 -0.02 2.07
CA LEU A 109 -18.34 0.53 3.17
C LEU A 109 -16.84 0.43 2.84
N ALA A 110 -16.13 1.55 2.86
CA ALA A 110 -14.80 1.52 3.44
C ALA A 110 -15.02 1.14 4.92
N PRO A 111 -14.44 0.07 5.46
CA PRO A 111 -14.71 -0.30 6.84
C PRO A 111 -14.23 0.84 7.74
N SER A 112 -15.16 1.47 8.45
CA SER A 112 -14.85 2.20 9.67
C SER A 112 -14.19 1.19 10.61
N VAL A 113 -12.90 1.42 10.85
CA VAL A 113 -12.08 0.66 11.77
C VAL A 113 -12.71 0.79 13.17
N PRO A 114 -13.15 -0.30 13.83
CA PRO A 114 -13.72 -0.22 15.17
C PRO A 114 -12.67 0.29 16.15
N THR A 115 -12.93 1.42 16.81
CA THR A 115 -12.06 1.98 17.86
C THR A 115 -12.18 1.24 19.19
N ASP A 116 -13.23 0.43 19.36
CA ASP A 116 -13.46 -0.38 20.56
C ASP A 116 -13.32 -1.86 20.19
N MET A 117 -12.15 -2.45 20.48
CA MET A 117 -11.92 -3.88 20.31
C MET A 117 -12.46 -4.65 21.51
N ASP A 118 -13.34 -5.62 21.25
CA ASP A 118 -13.64 -6.70 22.20
C ASP A 118 -12.36 -7.52 22.43
N PRO A 119 -11.84 -7.62 23.67
CA PRO A 119 -10.67 -8.45 23.99
C PRO A 119 -10.82 -9.90 23.53
N ALA A 120 -12.04 -10.44 23.41
CA ALA A 120 -12.31 -11.79 22.90
C ALA A 120 -12.08 -11.95 21.38
N SER A 121 -11.87 -10.85 20.66
CA SER A 121 -11.54 -10.83 19.24
C SER A 121 -10.04 -10.74 18.95
N ALA A 122 -9.20 -10.49 19.97
CA ALA A 122 -7.76 -10.42 19.82
C ALA A 122 -7.21 -11.72 19.19
N GLY A 123 -6.44 -11.55 18.13
CA GLY A 123 -5.88 -12.65 17.36
C GLY A 123 -6.88 -13.45 16.52
N ARG A 124 -7.90 -12.78 15.97
CA ARG A 124 -8.79 -13.35 14.95
C ARG A 124 -8.72 -12.52 13.68
N ILE A 125 -8.95 -13.18 12.54
CA ILE A 125 -9.20 -12.52 11.27
C ILE A 125 -10.71 -12.27 11.17
N GLN A 126 -11.10 -11.02 10.99
CA GLN A 126 -12.48 -10.65 10.73
C GLN A 126 -12.70 -10.54 9.22
N VAL A 127 -13.54 -11.41 8.64
CA VAL A 127 -13.81 -11.40 7.20
C VAL A 127 -15.02 -10.51 6.90
N HIS A 128 -14.81 -9.50 6.06
CA HIS A 128 -15.84 -8.52 5.67
C HIS A 128 -16.54 -8.91 4.37
N SER A 129 -15.78 -9.39 3.39
CA SER A 129 -16.34 -9.83 2.12
C SER A 129 -15.47 -10.86 1.40
N VAL A 130 -16.08 -11.63 0.51
CA VAL A 130 -15.44 -12.69 -0.28
C VAL A 130 -15.87 -12.56 -1.74
N THR A 131 -14.92 -12.63 -2.67
CA THR A 131 -15.22 -12.56 -4.10
C THR A 131 -15.52 -13.93 -4.71
N GLY A 132 -16.41 -13.94 -5.70
CA GLY A 132 -16.78 -15.14 -6.47
C GLY A 132 -17.57 -16.17 -5.66
N THR A 133 -17.98 -17.24 -6.34
CA THR A 133 -18.69 -18.37 -5.73
C THR A 133 -17.77 -19.57 -5.51
N PRO A 134 -18.10 -20.51 -4.60
CA PRO A 134 -17.31 -21.73 -4.39
C PRO A 134 -16.96 -22.50 -5.68
N ALA A 135 -17.90 -22.53 -6.64
CA ALA A 135 -17.68 -23.17 -7.94
C ALA A 135 -16.61 -22.47 -8.80
N GLN A 136 -16.42 -21.16 -8.62
CA GLN A 136 -15.44 -20.36 -9.37
C GLN A 136 -14.03 -20.40 -8.75
N TRP A 137 -13.93 -20.60 -7.43
CA TRP A 137 -12.67 -20.48 -6.71
C TRP A 137 -11.58 -21.44 -7.18
N SER A 138 -11.95 -22.66 -7.58
CA SER A 138 -10.99 -23.66 -8.11
C SER A 138 -10.35 -23.27 -9.45
N ARG A 139 -10.94 -22.28 -10.16
CA ARG A 139 -10.48 -21.81 -11.46
C ARG A 139 -9.86 -20.41 -11.42
N ARG A 140 -10.40 -19.50 -10.59
CA ARG A 140 -10.01 -18.07 -10.55
C ARG A 140 -9.38 -17.64 -9.23
N GLY A 141 -9.32 -18.53 -8.24
CA GLY A 141 -8.94 -18.16 -6.89
C GLY A 141 -10.04 -17.37 -6.19
N ARG A 142 -9.68 -16.78 -5.05
CA ARG A 142 -10.61 -16.06 -4.17
C ARG A 142 -9.88 -14.88 -3.55
N LEU A 143 -10.57 -13.76 -3.43
CA LEU A 143 -10.11 -12.60 -2.68
C LEU A 143 -11.02 -12.41 -1.46
N GLU A 144 -10.44 -12.24 -0.29
CA GLU A 144 -11.15 -11.88 0.94
C GLU A 144 -10.70 -10.49 1.38
N SER A 145 -11.65 -9.65 1.79
CA SER A 145 -11.38 -8.41 2.54
C SER A 145 -11.51 -8.73 4.01
N VAL A 146 -10.47 -8.42 4.78
CA VAL A 146 -10.37 -8.80 6.18
C VAL A 146 -9.76 -7.69 7.03
N THR A 147 -10.00 -7.74 8.34
CA THR A 147 -9.17 -7.03 9.33
C THR A 147 -8.32 -8.04 10.07
N ILE A 148 -7.01 -7.80 10.13
CA ILE A 148 -6.04 -8.62 10.87
C ILE A 148 -5.80 -7.95 12.22
N LEU A 149 -6.02 -8.71 13.30
CA LEU A 149 -5.86 -8.24 14.67
C LEU A 149 -4.57 -8.81 15.28
N GLY A 150 -3.68 -7.92 15.68
CA GLY A 150 -2.41 -8.24 16.32
C GLY A 150 -2.60 -8.57 17.79
N ALA A 151 -2.17 -9.76 18.20
CA ALA A 151 -2.25 -10.21 19.58
C ALA A 151 -1.05 -9.70 20.40
N ILE A 152 0.10 -9.51 19.76
CA ILE A 152 1.34 -9.07 20.41
C ILE A 152 1.42 -7.54 20.41
N SER A 153 1.23 -6.92 19.24
CA SER A 153 1.33 -5.46 19.09
C SER A 153 0.08 -4.71 19.58
N GLY A 154 -1.06 -5.39 19.69
CA GLY A 154 -2.37 -4.77 19.93
C GLY A 154 -2.88 -3.93 18.74
N LEU A 155 -2.15 -3.93 17.62
CA LEU A 155 -2.48 -3.16 16.43
C LEU A 155 -3.40 -3.95 15.49
N HIS A 156 -3.99 -3.27 14.50
CA HIS A 156 -4.79 -3.91 13.48
C HIS A 156 -4.70 -3.16 12.15
N GLU A 157 -4.89 -3.87 11.04
CA GLU A 157 -4.93 -3.27 9.72
C GLU A 157 -5.90 -4.04 8.82
N HIS A 158 -6.53 -3.31 7.89
CA HIS A 158 -7.34 -3.92 6.85
C HIS A 158 -6.42 -4.52 5.78
N ALA A 159 -6.78 -5.70 5.28
CA ALA A 159 -6.03 -6.39 4.25
C ALA A 159 -6.95 -7.07 3.24
N PHE A 160 -6.43 -7.26 2.03
CA PHE A 160 -6.97 -8.20 1.07
C PHE A 160 -6.14 -9.48 1.03
N VAL A 161 -6.76 -10.63 1.28
CA VAL A 161 -6.10 -11.94 1.21
C VAL A 161 -6.49 -12.63 -0.09
N TYR A 162 -5.53 -12.82 -0.99
CA TYR A 162 -5.72 -13.58 -2.24
C TYR A 162 -5.29 -15.03 -2.07
N PHE A 163 -6.19 -15.93 -2.43
CA PHE A 163 -5.98 -17.37 -2.50
C PHE A 163 -5.88 -17.80 -3.97
N PRO A 164 -4.81 -18.50 -4.38
CA PRO A 164 -4.67 -18.97 -5.75
C PRO A 164 -5.68 -20.10 -6.04
N PRO A 165 -6.06 -20.35 -7.31
CA PRO A 165 -7.04 -21.38 -7.66
C PRO A 165 -6.72 -22.77 -7.08
N GLN A 166 -5.43 -23.10 -6.98
CA GLN A 166 -4.90 -24.34 -6.43
C GLN A 166 -5.30 -24.55 -4.98
N TYR A 167 -5.54 -23.49 -4.20
CA TYR A 167 -6.05 -23.62 -2.84
C TYR A 167 -7.39 -24.37 -2.80
N PHE A 168 -8.23 -24.27 -3.84
CA PHE A 168 -9.56 -24.89 -3.84
C PHE A 168 -9.62 -26.19 -4.67
N GLN A 169 -8.50 -26.65 -5.21
CA GLN A 169 -8.44 -27.87 -6.01
C GLN A 169 -8.14 -29.08 -5.11
N ARG A 170 -8.91 -30.16 -5.28
CA ARG A 170 -8.80 -31.38 -4.46
C ARG A 170 -7.37 -31.95 -4.39
N ARG A 171 -6.60 -31.88 -5.48
CA ARG A 171 -5.21 -32.33 -5.54
C ARG A 171 -4.24 -31.58 -4.60
N TYR A 172 -4.63 -30.43 -4.06
CA TYR A 172 -3.84 -29.65 -3.10
C TYR A 172 -4.53 -29.52 -1.73
N ALA A 173 -5.49 -30.39 -1.40
CA ALA A 173 -6.29 -30.28 -0.17
C ALA A 173 -5.45 -30.25 1.11
N THR A 174 -4.31 -30.96 1.13
CA THR A 174 -3.38 -31.03 2.28
C THR A 174 -2.19 -30.08 2.15
N ALA A 175 -2.04 -29.38 1.02
CA ALA A 175 -0.91 -28.49 0.80
C ALA A 175 -1.01 -27.26 1.71
N ARG A 176 0.14 -26.81 2.23
CA ARG A 176 0.32 -25.48 2.82
C ARG A 176 1.07 -24.60 1.84
N PHE A 177 0.48 -23.47 1.50
CA PHE A 177 1.03 -22.54 0.53
C PHE A 177 2.01 -21.58 1.21
N PRO A 178 3.07 -21.12 0.52
CA PRO A 178 3.85 -19.99 1.01
C PRO A 178 2.98 -18.73 1.09
N GLY A 179 3.20 -17.93 2.13
CA GLY A 179 2.61 -16.60 2.27
C GLY A 179 3.52 -15.52 1.70
N VAL A 180 2.92 -14.45 1.20
CA VAL A 180 3.62 -13.25 0.75
C VAL A 180 2.90 -12.03 1.32
N GLU A 181 3.58 -11.24 2.14
CA GLU A 181 3.09 -9.92 2.51
C GLU A 181 3.33 -8.94 1.37
N VAL A 182 2.29 -8.23 0.98
CA VAL A 182 2.31 -7.24 -0.10
C VAL A 182 1.95 -5.88 0.47
N MET A 183 2.84 -4.90 0.34
CA MET A 183 2.68 -3.59 0.96
C MET A 183 2.65 -2.45 -0.06
N THR A 184 1.72 -1.51 0.10
CA THR A 184 1.75 -0.24 -0.65
C THR A 184 2.88 0.68 -0.18
N GLY A 185 3.12 1.75 -0.92
CA GLY A 185 3.74 2.97 -0.39
C GLY A 185 2.81 3.78 0.50
N TYR A 186 3.37 4.75 1.24
CA TYR A 186 2.60 5.82 1.87
C TYR A 186 2.31 6.94 0.86
N PRO A 187 1.13 7.59 0.87
CA PRO A 187 -0.08 7.31 1.68
C PRO A 187 -1.08 6.38 0.96
N GLY A 188 -0.58 5.41 0.18
CA GLY A 188 -1.41 4.53 -0.65
C GLY A 188 -2.42 3.70 0.13
N ASN A 189 -3.44 3.18 -0.57
CA ASN A 189 -4.46 2.29 -0.01
C ASN A 189 -4.34 0.87 -0.56
N ASP A 190 -4.65 -0.13 0.27
CA ASP A 190 -4.45 -1.55 -0.02
C ASP A 190 -5.26 -2.05 -1.25
N ILE A 191 -6.42 -1.45 -1.51
CA ILE A 191 -7.20 -1.69 -2.73
C ILE A 191 -6.43 -1.35 -4.01
N GLY A 192 -5.46 -0.44 -3.92
CA GLY A 192 -4.52 -0.10 -5.01
C GLY A 192 -3.66 -1.30 -5.42
N LEU A 193 -3.31 -2.19 -4.50
CA LEU A 193 -2.58 -3.43 -4.79
C LEU A 193 -3.45 -4.40 -5.62
N VAL A 194 -4.75 -4.43 -5.33
CA VAL A 194 -5.73 -5.31 -6.00
C VAL A 194 -6.14 -4.76 -7.36
N ARG A 195 -6.48 -3.47 -7.46
CA ARG A 195 -7.08 -2.87 -8.66
C ARG A 195 -6.11 -2.08 -9.52
N GLY A 196 -5.13 -1.42 -8.90
CA GLY A 196 -4.11 -0.62 -9.58
C GLY A 196 -2.97 -1.50 -10.11
N LEU A 197 -2.18 -2.06 -9.18
CA LEU A 197 -1.05 -2.93 -9.52
C LEU A 197 -1.48 -4.34 -9.94
N ARG A 198 -2.70 -4.75 -9.60
CA ARG A 198 -3.33 -6.03 -9.98
C ARG A 198 -2.50 -7.25 -9.61
N TYR A 199 -2.00 -7.29 -8.37
CA TYR A 199 -1.22 -8.42 -7.84
C TYR A 199 -1.88 -9.79 -8.08
N PRO A 200 -3.19 -9.99 -7.80
CA PRO A 200 -3.86 -11.26 -8.08
C PRO A 200 -3.78 -11.70 -9.54
N ASP A 201 -4.11 -10.79 -10.47
CA ASP A 201 -4.14 -11.11 -11.91
C ASP A 201 -2.74 -11.41 -12.46
N VAL A 202 -1.73 -10.66 -12.00
CA VAL A 202 -0.34 -10.88 -12.41
C VAL A 202 0.14 -12.22 -11.91
N LEU A 203 -0.12 -12.57 -10.65
CA LEU A 203 0.27 -13.87 -10.09
C LEU A 203 -0.45 -15.02 -10.80
N GLU A 204 -1.77 -14.93 -11.01
CA GLU A 204 -2.54 -15.96 -11.72
C GLU A 204 -1.99 -16.18 -13.15
N ARG A 205 -1.69 -15.10 -13.86
CA ARG A 205 -1.08 -15.18 -15.20
C ARG A 205 0.29 -15.86 -15.15
N LEU A 206 1.15 -15.51 -14.20
CA LEU A 206 2.47 -16.13 -14.05
C LEU A 206 2.35 -17.62 -13.71
N GLN A 207 1.37 -18.02 -12.90
CA GLN A 207 1.09 -19.42 -12.59
C GLN A 207 0.64 -20.20 -13.82
N ARG A 208 -0.27 -19.64 -14.63
CA ARG A 208 -0.70 -20.25 -15.89
C ARG A 208 0.46 -20.44 -16.87
N LEU A 209 1.43 -19.53 -16.84
CA LEU A 209 2.65 -19.60 -17.65
C LEU A 209 3.75 -20.48 -17.03
N GLY A 210 3.53 -21.11 -15.87
CA GLY A 210 4.54 -21.90 -15.18
C GLY A 210 5.73 -21.09 -14.61
N ARG A 211 5.58 -19.75 -14.52
CA ARG A 211 6.62 -18.81 -14.08
C ARG A 211 6.55 -18.44 -12.60
N ALA A 212 5.46 -18.80 -11.92
CA ALA A 212 5.32 -18.65 -10.48
C ALA A 212 4.60 -19.86 -9.89
N ARG A 213 4.95 -20.21 -8.66
CA ARG A 213 4.25 -21.23 -7.88
C ARG A 213 3.00 -20.64 -7.22
N PRO A 214 2.03 -21.48 -6.83
CA PRO A 214 0.92 -21.07 -5.98
C PRO A 214 1.39 -20.48 -4.65
N MET A 215 0.95 -19.26 -4.33
CA MET A 215 1.25 -18.53 -3.09
C MET A 215 0.02 -17.73 -2.67
N ILE A 216 -0.13 -17.49 -1.36
CA ILE A 216 -1.17 -16.63 -0.79
C ILE A 216 -0.61 -15.22 -0.62
N LEU A 217 -1.33 -14.21 -1.12
CA LEU A 217 -0.92 -12.81 -0.99
C LEU A 217 -1.75 -12.14 0.10
N VAL A 218 -1.08 -11.46 1.03
CA VAL A 218 -1.71 -10.66 2.09
C VAL A 218 -1.39 -9.19 1.80
N MET A 219 -2.32 -8.49 1.18
CA MET A 219 -2.15 -7.14 0.63
C MET A 219 -2.65 -6.09 1.60
N MET A 220 -1.77 -5.21 2.08
CA MET A 220 -2.07 -4.20 3.09
C MET A 220 -1.24 -2.92 2.90
N ARG A 221 -1.45 -1.94 3.77
CA ARG A 221 -0.59 -0.76 3.89
C ARG A 221 0.49 -0.98 4.95
N PRO A 222 1.65 -0.30 4.87
CA PRO A 222 2.66 -0.33 5.94
C PRO A 222 2.31 0.59 7.12
N SER A 223 1.37 1.52 6.97
CA SER A 223 1.03 2.53 7.99
C SER A 223 -0.16 2.12 8.86
N VAL A 224 0.06 1.14 9.73
CA VAL A 224 -0.90 0.55 10.69
C VAL A 224 -1.49 1.56 11.71
N THR A 225 -0.96 2.78 11.78
CA THR A 225 -1.48 3.89 12.60
C THR A 225 -1.87 5.10 11.77
N PHE A 226 -2.39 4.87 10.55
CA PHE A 226 -2.78 5.92 9.62
C PHE A 226 -3.62 7.04 10.31
N PRO A 227 -3.35 8.34 10.06
CA PRO A 227 -2.48 8.90 9.03
C PRO A 227 -0.99 8.97 9.39
N ARG A 228 -0.62 8.56 10.62
CA ARG A 228 0.79 8.54 11.04
C ARG A 228 1.52 7.39 10.36
N ASP A 229 2.60 7.72 9.67
CA ASP A 229 3.51 6.71 9.14
C ASP A 229 4.56 6.33 10.19
N THR A 230 4.58 5.08 10.60
CA THR A 230 5.59 4.59 11.54
C THR A 230 6.85 4.12 10.83
N GLU A 231 6.92 4.19 9.50
CA GLU A 231 8.06 3.68 8.72
C GLU A 231 8.39 2.24 9.16
N CYS A 232 7.37 1.42 9.37
CA CYS A 232 7.51 0.02 9.79
C CYS A 232 8.36 -0.12 11.07
N THR A 233 8.28 0.83 12.01
CA THR A 233 9.12 0.93 13.21
C THR A 233 8.34 0.61 14.48
N ASP A 234 8.98 -0.15 15.37
CA ASP A 234 8.55 -0.25 16.76
C ASP A 234 8.99 1.01 17.51
N VAL A 235 8.05 1.94 17.70
CA VAL A 235 8.33 3.24 18.32
C VAL A 235 8.45 3.05 19.83
N PRO A 236 9.55 3.49 20.49
CA PRO A 236 9.68 3.39 21.94
C PRO A 236 8.49 4.02 22.69
N GLY A 237 7.83 3.26 23.55
CA GLY A 237 6.62 3.70 24.28
C GLY A 237 5.40 3.97 23.39
N GLY A 238 5.45 3.55 22.12
CA GLY A 238 4.42 3.82 21.12
C GLY A 238 4.04 2.58 20.31
N PRO A 239 3.42 2.78 19.13
CA PRO A 239 2.98 1.69 18.27
C PRO A 239 4.11 0.74 17.88
N GLN A 240 3.86 -0.56 17.98
CA GLN A 240 4.79 -1.63 17.63
C GLN A 240 4.51 -2.15 16.20
N ALA A 241 4.75 -1.30 15.20
CA ALA A 241 4.40 -1.61 13.80
C ALA A 241 5.26 -2.72 13.19
N LEU A 242 6.57 -2.77 13.49
CA LEU A 242 7.42 -3.85 13.01
C LEU A 242 6.95 -5.18 13.60
N THR A 243 6.64 -5.21 14.89
CA THR A 243 6.10 -6.40 15.56
C THR A 243 4.78 -6.87 14.94
N PHE A 244 3.88 -5.95 14.57
CA PHE A 244 2.63 -6.29 13.89
C PHE A 244 2.87 -7.05 12.57
N PHE A 245 3.67 -6.48 11.67
CA PHE A 245 3.93 -7.10 10.38
C PHE A 245 4.84 -8.34 10.50
N ALA A 246 5.82 -8.31 11.40
CA ALA A 246 6.80 -9.38 11.48
C ALA A 246 6.31 -10.64 12.22
N ALA A 247 5.37 -10.49 13.15
CA ALA A 247 4.92 -11.57 14.02
C ALA A 247 3.41 -11.77 13.97
N ASP A 248 2.62 -10.71 14.17
CA ASP A 248 1.16 -10.85 14.26
C ASP A 248 0.55 -11.31 12.94
N VAL A 249 0.87 -10.65 11.83
CA VAL A 249 0.30 -10.96 10.50
C VAL A 249 0.58 -12.42 10.09
N PRO A 250 1.85 -12.91 10.05
CA PRO A 250 2.14 -14.30 9.68
C PRO A 250 1.46 -15.31 10.61
N ALA A 251 1.46 -15.02 11.92
CA ALA A 251 0.86 -15.91 12.91
C ALA A 251 -0.67 -16.01 12.75
N GLN A 252 -1.37 -14.90 12.54
CA GLN A 252 -2.82 -14.94 12.32
C GLN A 252 -3.18 -15.66 11.03
N ILE A 253 -2.48 -15.34 9.94
CA ILE A 253 -2.76 -15.94 8.63
C ILE A 253 -2.50 -17.46 8.65
N ALA A 254 -1.41 -17.91 9.29
CA ALA A 254 -1.08 -19.32 9.39
C ALA A 254 -2.03 -20.11 10.32
N ARG A 255 -2.66 -19.45 11.30
CA ARG A 255 -3.73 -20.04 12.13
C ARG A 255 -5.06 -20.16 11.39
N SER A 256 -5.41 -19.16 10.59
CA SER A 256 -6.72 -19.11 9.92
C SER A 256 -6.76 -19.85 8.58
N TYR A 257 -5.62 -20.01 7.90
CA TYR A 257 -5.56 -20.54 6.53
C TYR A 257 -4.46 -21.59 6.36
N ARG A 258 -4.50 -22.37 5.26
CA ARG A 258 -3.46 -23.35 4.90
C ARG A 258 -2.23 -22.67 4.32
N VAL A 259 -1.57 -21.87 5.15
CA VAL A 259 -0.31 -21.18 4.87
C VAL A 259 0.80 -21.84 5.69
N LYS A 260 2.04 -21.77 5.20
CA LYS A 260 3.23 -22.16 5.97
C LYS A 260 3.46 -21.14 7.10
N PRO A 261 3.89 -21.55 8.31
CA PRO A 261 4.14 -20.59 9.39
C PRO A 261 5.42 -19.76 9.19
N VAL A 262 6.35 -20.23 8.34
CA VAL A 262 7.67 -19.62 8.09
C VAL A 262 8.04 -19.78 6.61
N GLY A 263 9.14 -19.15 6.19
CA GLY A 263 9.57 -19.17 4.78
C GLY A 263 8.63 -18.38 3.88
N TRP A 264 8.13 -17.26 4.37
CA TRP A 264 7.37 -16.28 3.61
C TRP A 264 8.28 -15.44 2.73
N GLY A 265 7.68 -14.79 1.74
CA GLY A 265 8.31 -13.63 1.11
C GLY A 265 7.58 -12.35 1.45
N ALA A 266 8.17 -11.22 1.05
CA ALA A 266 7.54 -9.92 1.16
C ALA A 266 7.82 -9.07 -0.07
N ILE A 267 6.87 -8.26 -0.53
CA ILE A 267 7.03 -7.37 -1.68
C ILE A 267 6.28 -6.06 -1.45
N GLY A 268 6.86 -4.94 -1.85
CA GLY A 268 6.17 -3.67 -1.68
C GLY A 268 6.78 -2.55 -2.49
N ASP A 269 5.99 -1.50 -2.69
CA ASP A 269 6.38 -0.27 -3.36
C ASP A 269 6.69 0.86 -2.37
N SER A 270 7.66 1.72 -2.68
CA SER A 270 8.01 2.91 -1.90
C SER A 270 8.27 2.60 -0.40
N THR A 271 7.57 3.24 0.55
CA THR A 271 7.59 2.90 1.99
C THR A 271 7.40 1.40 2.25
N GLY A 272 6.50 0.75 1.51
CA GLY A 272 6.33 -0.70 1.55
C GLY A 272 7.58 -1.45 1.12
N GLY A 273 8.28 -0.95 0.09
CA GLY A 273 9.57 -1.46 -0.36
C GLY A 273 10.67 -1.39 0.71
N TYR A 274 10.67 -0.35 1.54
CA TYR A 274 11.52 -0.27 2.73
C TYR A 274 11.10 -1.29 3.81
N CYS A 275 9.80 -1.32 4.16
CA CYS A 275 9.28 -2.20 5.21
C CYS A 275 9.52 -3.69 4.89
N VAL A 276 9.25 -4.15 3.67
CA VAL A 276 9.46 -5.57 3.31
C VAL A 276 10.92 -5.98 3.29
N THR A 277 11.82 -5.04 2.97
CA THR A 277 13.28 -5.27 3.07
C THR A 277 13.70 -5.36 4.53
N LYS A 278 13.16 -4.48 5.37
CA LYS A 278 13.39 -4.51 6.82
C LYS A 278 12.88 -5.80 7.45
N LEU A 279 11.69 -6.29 7.07
CA LEU A 279 11.12 -7.55 7.53
C LEU A 279 12.07 -8.72 7.26
N ALA A 280 12.53 -8.88 6.02
CA ALA A 280 13.51 -9.93 5.67
C ALA A 280 14.83 -9.79 6.45
N MET A 281 15.35 -8.57 6.61
CA MET A 281 16.63 -8.37 7.29
C MET A 281 16.57 -8.54 8.82
N THR A 282 15.39 -8.39 9.41
CA THR A 282 15.21 -8.45 10.87
C THR A 282 14.59 -9.76 11.33
N HIS A 283 13.81 -10.42 10.47
CA HIS A 283 13.09 -11.65 10.77
C HIS A 283 13.34 -12.72 9.69
N PRO A 284 14.61 -13.14 9.47
CA PRO A 284 15.01 -13.98 8.33
C PRO A 284 14.43 -15.41 8.38
N LEU A 285 13.98 -15.88 9.54
CA LEU A 285 13.28 -17.17 9.66
C LEU A 285 11.85 -17.08 9.12
N ILE A 286 11.17 -15.94 9.35
CA ILE A 286 9.81 -15.72 8.85
C ILE A 286 9.86 -15.34 7.38
N PHE A 287 10.68 -14.36 7.01
CA PHE A 287 10.81 -13.82 5.66
C PHE A 287 12.17 -14.15 5.07
N THR A 288 12.20 -15.07 4.11
CA THR A 288 13.45 -15.56 3.51
C THR A 288 13.83 -14.80 2.24
N ALA A 289 12.87 -14.09 1.64
CA ALA A 289 13.11 -13.24 0.49
C ALA A 289 12.22 -12.01 0.48
N SER A 290 12.75 -10.88 0.00
CA SER A 290 11.95 -9.68 -0.25
C SER A 290 12.20 -9.05 -1.62
N ALA A 291 11.19 -8.36 -2.15
CA ALA A 291 11.28 -7.56 -3.37
C ALA A 291 10.84 -6.11 -3.08
N SER A 292 11.78 -5.18 -3.19
CA SER A 292 11.59 -3.75 -2.99
C SER A 292 11.39 -3.05 -4.33
N LEU A 293 10.24 -2.44 -4.57
CA LEU A 293 9.92 -1.71 -5.80
C LEU A 293 10.04 -0.20 -5.53
N SER A 294 11.15 0.40 -6.00
CA SER A 294 11.49 1.80 -5.68
C SER A 294 11.44 2.08 -4.17
N GLY A 295 11.91 1.14 -3.36
CA GLY A 295 12.07 1.39 -1.93
C GLY A 295 13.34 2.17 -1.64
N TYR A 296 13.40 2.70 -0.43
CA TYR A 296 14.59 3.27 0.19
C TYR A 296 15.05 2.39 1.36
N TYR A 297 16.20 2.69 1.95
CA TYR A 297 16.87 1.75 2.88
C TYR A 297 17.16 2.37 4.24
N PHE A 298 16.36 3.36 4.65
CA PHE A 298 16.37 4.00 5.96
C PHE A 298 14.97 4.56 6.27
N ALA A 299 14.54 4.57 7.54
CA ALA A 299 13.27 5.21 7.89
C ALA A 299 13.30 6.72 7.60
N LEU A 300 12.31 7.21 6.85
CA LEU A 300 12.13 8.63 6.63
C LEU A 300 11.71 9.33 7.93
N ARG A 301 11.96 10.65 8.00
CA ARG A 301 11.47 11.49 9.09
C ARG A 301 10.93 12.78 8.52
N ASP A 302 9.62 12.96 8.60
CA ASP A 302 8.92 14.14 8.12
C ASP A 302 7.70 14.48 9.00
N GLY A 303 6.83 15.37 8.51
CA GLY A 303 5.64 15.81 9.26
C GLY A 303 4.61 14.70 9.52
N THR A 304 4.70 13.56 8.85
CA THR A 304 3.77 12.43 8.96
C THR A 304 4.25 11.36 9.95
N THR A 305 5.54 11.33 10.27
CA THR A 305 6.14 10.27 11.08
C THR A 305 6.10 10.54 12.58
N GLY A 306 6.25 11.82 12.96
CA GLY A 306 6.56 12.23 14.33
C GLY A 306 7.94 11.71 14.77
N ASP A 307 8.15 11.58 16.08
CA ASP A 307 9.35 10.93 16.62
C ASP A 307 9.22 9.41 16.55
N LEU A 308 10.03 8.78 15.72
CA LEU A 308 10.09 7.33 15.53
C LEU A 308 11.03 6.65 16.53
N TRP A 309 11.95 7.39 17.15
CA TRP A 309 13.10 6.81 17.84
C TRP A 309 13.13 7.13 19.33
N GLY A 310 12.24 8.01 19.82
CA GLY A 310 12.26 8.45 21.22
C GLY A 310 13.58 9.12 21.59
N GLY A 311 14.20 9.83 20.64
CA GLY A 311 15.54 10.38 20.77
C GLY A 311 16.70 9.37 20.76
N SER A 312 16.46 8.06 20.61
CA SER A 312 17.50 7.03 20.66
C SER A 312 18.28 6.88 19.34
N PRO A 313 19.61 7.14 19.32
CA PRO A 313 20.44 6.88 18.14
C PRO A 313 20.51 5.40 17.78
N ALA A 314 20.44 4.52 18.78
CA ALA A 314 20.45 3.07 18.55
C ALA A 314 19.21 2.63 17.78
N VAL A 315 18.02 3.11 18.17
CA VAL A 315 16.77 2.81 17.44
C VAL A 315 16.85 3.38 16.03
N ARG A 316 17.37 4.61 15.85
CA ARG A 316 17.59 5.19 14.51
C ARG A 316 18.48 4.30 13.63
N HIS A 317 19.62 3.86 14.14
CA HIS A 317 20.55 2.99 13.41
C HIS A 317 19.93 1.63 13.05
N LEU A 318 19.15 1.04 13.95
CA LEU A 318 18.44 -0.21 13.67
C LEU A 318 17.33 -0.06 12.60
N ASN A 319 16.94 1.18 12.28
CA ASN A 319 16.01 1.57 11.21
C ASN A 319 16.73 2.10 9.95
N ASP A 320 18.05 1.97 9.87
CA ASP A 320 18.84 2.24 8.66
C ASP A 320 19.41 0.90 8.15
N LEU A 321 18.84 0.36 7.08
CA LEU A 321 19.20 -0.96 6.57
C LEU A 321 20.61 -0.98 5.98
N ARG A 322 21.08 0.14 5.42
CA ARG A 322 22.46 0.29 4.98
C ARG A 322 23.40 0.26 6.18
N TRP A 323 23.09 0.99 7.25
CA TRP A 323 23.84 0.94 8.50
C TRP A 323 23.89 -0.48 9.07
N ARG A 324 22.74 -1.18 9.13
CA ARG A 324 22.66 -2.58 9.58
C ARG A 324 23.57 -3.47 8.76
N MET A 325 23.53 -3.36 7.43
CA MET A 325 24.34 -4.20 6.55
C MET A 325 25.86 -3.98 6.76
N LEU A 326 26.25 -2.74 7.06
CA LEU A 326 27.65 -2.37 7.33
C LEU A 326 28.13 -2.74 8.74
N HIS A 327 27.25 -2.74 9.75
CA HIS A 327 27.66 -2.83 11.16
C HIS A 327 27.19 -4.09 11.89
N LEU A 328 26.21 -4.81 11.35
CA LEU A 328 25.67 -6.04 11.93
C LEU A 328 25.92 -7.25 11.00
N PRO A 329 25.89 -8.48 11.52
CA PRO A 329 25.94 -9.68 10.69
C PRO A 329 24.85 -9.67 9.61
N ALA A 330 25.24 -9.98 8.37
CA ALA A 330 24.31 -10.04 7.26
C ALA A 330 23.36 -11.26 7.40
N PRO A 331 22.04 -11.09 7.32
CA PRO A 331 21.09 -12.19 7.47
C PRO A 331 21.04 -13.08 6.22
N PRO A 332 20.74 -14.39 6.33
CA PRO A 332 20.72 -15.33 5.21
C PRO A 332 19.41 -15.20 4.39
N VAL A 333 19.21 -14.07 3.73
CA VAL A 333 18.00 -13.75 2.95
C VAL A 333 18.34 -13.34 1.52
N SER A 334 17.34 -13.41 0.64
CA SER A 334 17.46 -12.88 -0.73
C SER A 334 16.70 -11.57 -0.86
N LEU A 335 17.35 -10.52 -1.37
CA LEU A 335 16.78 -9.19 -1.54
C LEU A 335 16.78 -8.81 -3.02
N LEU A 336 15.62 -8.51 -3.59
CA LEU A 336 15.49 -7.89 -4.90
C LEU A 336 15.26 -6.39 -4.73
N ILE A 337 16.13 -5.60 -5.36
CA ILE A 337 16.11 -4.15 -5.37
C ILE A 337 15.69 -3.71 -6.77
N ALA A 338 14.46 -3.25 -6.93
CA ALA A 338 13.95 -2.76 -8.19
C ALA A 338 13.86 -1.23 -8.20
N THR A 339 14.21 -0.63 -9.33
CA THR A 339 14.21 0.83 -9.53
C THR A 339 14.23 1.16 -11.02
N ALA A 340 14.06 2.42 -11.42
CA ALA A 340 14.29 2.88 -12.79
C ALA A 340 15.49 3.83 -12.88
N ARG A 341 16.29 3.76 -13.96
CA ARG A 341 17.49 4.63 -14.12
C ARG A 341 17.16 6.12 -14.08
N THR A 342 15.97 6.50 -14.52
CA THR A 342 15.50 7.89 -14.56
C THR A 342 14.83 8.34 -13.27
N GLU A 343 14.71 7.46 -12.28
CA GLU A 343 14.14 7.78 -10.99
C GLU A 343 15.15 8.54 -10.13
N LYS A 344 14.78 9.78 -9.76
CA LYS A 344 15.62 10.71 -9.00
C LYS A 344 15.04 10.86 -7.59
N GLY A 345 15.86 11.28 -6.64
CA GLY A 345 15.44 11.51 -5.26
C GLY A 345 16.24 10.68 -4.26
N ALA A 346 15.93 10.87 -2.98
CA ALA A 346 16.53 10.14 -1.86
C ALA A 346 16.05 8.67 -1.78
N ASP A 347 15.12 8.30 -2.64
CA ASP A 347 14.42 7.02 -2.80
C ASP A 347 14.56 6.46 -4.23
N GLY A 348 15.35 7.13 -5.09
CA GLY A 348 15.50 6.78 -6.49
C GLY A 348 16.69 5.86 -6.80
N TYR A 349 17.14 5.90 -8.07
CA TYR A 349 18.16 5.00 -8.61
C TYR A 349 19.47 4.98 -7.80
N THR A 350 19.95 6.16 -7.41
CA THR A 350 21.21 6.30 -6.68
C THR A 350 21.14 5.61 -5.32
N GLU A 351 20.01 5.72 -4.62
CA GLU A 351 19.83 5.10 -3.31
C GLU A 351 19.75 3.57 -3.42
N ALA A 352 19.00 3.05 -4.38
CA ALA A 352 18.96 1.63 -4.71
C ALA A 352 20.35 1.03 -4.96
N LEU A 353 21.19 1.74 -5.73
CA LEU A 353 22.58 1.30 -5.94
C LEU A 353 23.45 1.45 -4.69
N SER A 354 23.20 2.47 -3.87
CA SER A 354 23.94 2.74 -2.63
C SER A 354 23.80 1.56 -1.66
N PHE A 355 22.59 1.03 -1.51
CA PHE A 355 22.29 -0.12 -0.66
C PHE A 355 22.77 -1.43 -1.30
N ALA A 356 22.52 -1.64 -2.60
CA ALA A 356 22.94 -2.86 -3.29
C ALA A 356 24.45 -3.12 -3.19
N ARG A 357 25.26 -2.07 -3.20
CA ARG A 357 26.73 -2.15 -3.09
C ARG A 357 27.23 -2.63 -1.73
N VAL A 358 26.44 -2.48 -0.66
CA VAL A 358 26.84 -2.91 0.68
C VAL A 358 26.34 -4.31 1.03
N ILE A 359 25.46 -4.91 0.21
CA ILE A 359 24.98 -6.27 0.42
C ILE A 359 26.15 -7.25 0.34
N ARG A 360 26.26 -8.10 1.35
CA ARG A 360 27.32 -9.10 1.50
C ARG A 360 26.76 -10.46 1.96
N PRO A 361 27.43 -11.58 1.63
CA PRO A 361 27.02 -12.90 2.10
C PRO A 361 26.87 -12.96 3.63
N PRO A 362 25.93 -13.78 4.15
CA PRO A 362 25.05 -14.70 3.42
C PRO A 362 23.81 -14.05 2.76
N THR A 363 23.64 -12.73 2.86
CA THR A 363 22.58 -12.02 2.10
C THR A 363 22.90 -12.06 0.61
N ASN A 364 21.91 -12.36 -0.22
CA ASN A 364 22.02 -12.30 -1.67
C ASN A 364 21.22 -11.11 -2.22
N GLY A 365 21.87 -10.24 -3.01
CA GLY A 365 21.25 -9.07 -3.64
C GLY A 365 21.04 -9.26 -5.14
N THR A 366 19.83 -8.95 -5.64
CA THR A 366 19.51 -8.90 -7.07
C THR A 366 19.02 -7.51 -7.43
N LEU A 367 19.58 -6.89 -8.48
CA LEU A 367 19.10 -5.61 -9.01
C LEU A 367 18.16 -5.82 -10.20
N LEU A 368 17.00 -5.16 -10.18
CA LEU A 368 16.07 -5.07 -11.30
C LEU A 368 15.93 -3.60 -11.72
N VAL A 369 16.69 -3.20 -12.73
CA VAL A 369 16.74 -1.79 -13.17
C VAL A 369 15.98 -1.61 -14.48
N SER A 370 14.86 -0.90 -14.43
CA SER A 370 14.15 -0.47 -15.65
C SER A 370 14.94 0.66 -16.35
N PRO A 371 15.07 0.66 -17.69
CA PRO A 371 15.77 1.71 -18.42
C PRO A 371 15.16 3.10 -18.22
N THR A 372 13.83 3.16 -18.11
CA THR A 372 13.05 4.38 -17.89
C THR A 372 11.95 4.10 -16.87
N GLY A 373 11.43 5.17 -16.27
CA GLY A 373 10.43 5.11 -15.22
C GLY A 373 10.63 6.21 -14.18
N GLY A 374 9.85 6.13 -13.11
CA GLY A 374 9.96 7.01 -11.95
C GLY A 374 9.22 6.39 -10.77
N HIS A 375 9.16 7.14 -9.67
CA HIS A 375 8.54 6.70 -8.42
C HIS A 375 7.01 6.69 -8.54
N ASN A 376 6.46 5.68 -9.22
CA ASN A 376 5.05 5.60 -9.55
C ASN A 376 4.57 4.20 -9.92
N ALA A 377 3.25 4.02 -9.89
CA ALA A 377 2.62 2.74 -10.10
C ALA A 377 2.78 2.18 -11.52
N ARG A 378 3.03 3.02 -12.53
CA ARG A 378 3.33 2.55 -13.89
C ARG A 378 4.67 1.80 -13.92
N THR A 379 5.69 2.32 -13.26
CA THR A 379 7.01 1.68 -13.16
C THR A 379 6.88 0.36 -12.41
N TRP A 380 6.22 0.37 -11.24
CA TRP A 380 6.03 -0.84 -10.43
C TRP A 380 5.21 -1.90 -11.16
N SER A 381 4.15 -1.52 -11.87
CA SER A 381 3.35 -2.43 -12.72
C SER A 381 4.20 -3.11 -13.79
N GLY A 382 5.16 -2.39 -14.38
CA GLY A 382 6.11 -2.93 -15.36
C GLY A 382 7.10 -3.92 -14.76
N GLN A 383 7.53 -3.69 -13.51
CA GLN A 383 8.50 -4.53 -12.79
C GLN A 383 7.87 -5.76 -12.14
N LEU A 384 6.59 -5.67 -11.77
CA LEU A 384 5.89 -6.65 -10.96
C LEU A 384 5.95 -8.09 -11.50
N PRO A 385 5.80 -8.37 -12.82
CA PRO A 385 5.91 -9.74 -13.33
C PRO A 385 7.29 -10.36 -13.07
N SER A 386 8.36 -9.59 -13.22
CA SER A 386 9.73 -10.06 -12.97
C SER A 386 9.99 -10.22 -11.48
N ALA A 387 9.54 -9.27 -10.66
CA ALA A 387 9.67 -9.32 -9.21
C ALA A 387 8.94 -10.54 -8.61
N LEU A 388 7.69 -10.82 -9.00
CA LEU A 388 6.94 -11.98 -8.52
C LEU A 388 7.51 -13.32 -9.02
N THR A 389 8.02 -13.37 -10.26
CA THR A 389 8.72 -14.54 -10.78
C THR A 389 9.96 -14.85 -9.93
N TRP A 390 10.79 -13.84 -9.67
CA TRP A 390 11.98 -13.96 -8.84
C TRP A 390 11.63 -14.36 -7.41
N LEU A 391 10.67 -13.67 -6.79
CA LEU A 391 10.28 -13.89 -5.41
C LEU A 391 9.75 -15.32 -5.20
N SER A 392 8.89 -15.79 -6.12
CA SER A 392 8.39 -17.16 -6.11
C SER A 392 9.52 -18.20 -6.18
N ALA A 393 10.59 -17.91 -6.92
CA ALA A 393 11.75 -18.80 -7.04
C ALA A 393 12.62 -18.81 -5.78
N GLN A 394 12.76 -17.67 -5.08
CA GLN A 394 13.57 -17.59 -3.86
C GLN A 394 12.88 -18.24 -2.66
N ILE A 395 11.59 -17.96 -2.45
CA ILE A 395 10.79 -18.58 -1.39
C ILE A 395 10.80 -20.11 -1.53
N ALA A 396 10.79 -20.61 -2.76
CA ALA A 396 10.84 -22.02 -3.07
C ALA A 396 12.17 -22.73 -2.71
N ARG A 397 13.27 -21.96 -2.58
CA ARG A 397 14.63 -22.48 -2.30
C ARG A 397 14.96 -22.50 -0.83
N ALA A 398 14.35 -21.61 -0.03
CA ALA A 398 14.45 -21.65 1.41
C ALA A 398 13.86 -22.97 1.93
N ARG A 399 14.74 -23.91 2.28
CA ARG A 399 14.41 -25.23 2.83
C ARG A 399 14.82 -25.29 4.29
#